data_AF-A0A946CP41-F1
#
_entry.id   AF-A0A946CP41-F1
#
_cell.length_a   1.000
_cell.length_b   1.000
_cell.length_c   1.000
_cell.angle_alpha   90.00
_cell.angle_beta   90.00
_cell.angle_gamma   90.00
#
_symmetry.space_group_name_H-M   'P 1'
#
loop_
_entity.id
_entity.type
_entity.pdbx_description
1 polymer ?
#
loop_
_entity_poly.entity_id
_entity_poly.type
_entity_poly.pdbx_seq_one_letter_code
_entity_poly.pdbx_strand_id
1 'polypeptide(L)'
;MIKNDCIVSIKSNNGSHRIAQSWVHWLKSGIRLFIEDAKRLADLLIFWQRRATERQRLRDMDSHLLDDIGLQRRDAIREGGKPFWMA
;
A
#
# COMPACT_ATOMS: atom_id res chain seq x y z
N MET A 1 -10.88 25.16 74.54
CA MET A 1 -10.87 23.78 73.99
C MET A 1 -11.86 23.75 72.83
N ILE A 2 -11.39 24.10 71.63
CA ILE A 2 -12.21 24.08 70.40
C ILE A 2 -11.42 23.23 69.41
N LYS A 3 -12.05 22.14 68.96
CA LYS A 3 -11.45 21.13 68.09
C LYS A 3 -11.12 21.74 66.73
N ASN A 4 -9.88 21.54 66.32
CA ASN A 4 -9.48 21.52 64.92
C ASN A 4 -10.08 20.28 64.29
N ASP A 5 -10.89 20.41 63.25
CA ASP A 5 -11.20 19.31 62.34
C ASP A 5 -11.28 19.84 60.89
N CYS A 6 -10.28 19.43 60.10
CA CYS A 6 -10.36 19.05 58.68
C CYS A 6 -10.62 20.17 57.66
N ILE A 7 -9.60 20.73 56.98
CA ILE A 7 -8.84 20.14 55.85
C ILE A 7 -9.74 19.42 54.83
N VAL A 8 -10.04 20.17 53.75
CA VAL A 8 -10.20 19.78 52.34
C VAL A 8 -11.14 18.62 52.02
N SER A 9 -12.36 18.95 51.61
CA SER A 9 -13.15 18.11 50.70
C SER A 9 -13.25 18.79 49.34
N ILE A 10 -12.15 18.78 48.59
CA ILE A 10 -12.23 18.92 47.12
C ILE A 10 -12.61 17.54 46.62
N LYS A 11 -13.87 17.36 46.24
CA LYS A 11 -14.32 16.20 45.47
C LYS A 11 -13.60 16.22 44.11
N SER A 12 -12.46 15.54 44.03
CA SER A 12 -11.91 15.09 42.75
C SER A 12 -12.85 14.04 42.18
N ASN A 13 -13.87 14.47 41.43
CA ASN A 13 -14.69 13.55 40.65
C ASN A 13 -13.88 13.13 39.42
N ASN A 14 -13.23 11.98 39.55
CA ASN A 14 -12.45 11.33 38.52
C ASN A 14 -13.42 10.77 37.47
N GLY A 15 -13.56 11.49 36.35
CA GLY A 15 -14.46 11.14 35.26
C GLY A 15 -13.80 11.31 33.89
N SER A 16 -12.62 10.71 33.73
CA SER A 16 -11.83 10.63 32.50
C SER A 16 -12.56 9.84 31.38
N HIS A 17 -13.63 10.39 30.79
CA HIS A 17 -14.45 9.67 29.79
C HIS A 17 -14.84 10.48 28.53
N ARG A 18 -14.05 11.48 28.08
CA ARG A 18 -14.35 12.23 26.84
C ARG A 18 -13.21 12.44 25.82
N ILE A 19 -12.12 11.67 25.88
CA ILE A 19 -10.95 11.88 24.97
C ILE A 19 -10.74 10.73 23.97
N ALA A 20 -11.40 9.58 24.15
CA ALA A 20 -11.16 8.39 23.33
C ALA A 20 -11.96 8.33 22.00
N GLN A 21 -12.94 9.22 21.77
CA GLN A 21 -13.82 9.12 20.59
C GLN A 21 -13.30 9.86 19.33
N SER A 22 -12.30 10.74 19.44
CA SER A 22 -11.81 11.54 18.29
C SER A 22 -10.75 10.83 17.45
N TRP A 23 -9.85 10.07 18.07
CA TRP A 23 -8.75 9.38 17.38
C TRP A 23 -9.25 8.35 16.36
N VAL A 24 -10.26 7.55 16.71
CA VAL A 24 -10.83 6.53 15.82
C VAL A 24 -11.54 7.17 14.61
N HIS A 25 -12.14 8.35 14.79
CA HIS A 25 -12.80 9.07 13.71
C HIS A 25 -11.80 9.74 12.75
N TRP A 26 -10.72 10.30 13.30
CA TRP A 26 -9.58 10.80 12.51
C TRP A 26 -8.91 9.67 11.71
N LEU A 27 -8.71 8.50 12.33
CA LEU A 27 -8.13 7.33 11.68
C LEU A 27 -9.02 6.77 10.55
N LYS A 28 -10.34 6.66 10.80
CA LYS A 28 -11.31 6.22 9.79
C LYS A 28 -11.37 7.14 8.58
N SER A 29 -11.25 8.44 8.78
CA SER A 29 -11.19 9.42 7.69
C SER A 29 -9.90 9.29 6.87
N GLY A 30 -8.77 9.03 7.52
CA GLY A 30 -7.50 8.77 6.83
C GLY A 30 -7.55 7.48 6.00
N ILE A 31 -8.03 6.38 6.58
CA ILE A 31 -8.04 5.04 5.95
C ILE A 31 -8.84 5.03 4.64
N ARG A 32 -9.97 5.74 4.56
CA ARG A 32 -10.77 5.79 3.31
C ARG A 32 -10.00 6.41 2.15
N LEU A 33 -9.28 7.50 2.38
CA LEU A 33 -8.47 8.15 1.35
C LEU A 33 -7.32 7.25 0.90
N PHE A 34 -6.70 6.52 1.84
CA PHE A 34 -5.60 5.61 1.52
C PHE A 34 -6.01 4.34 0.77
N ILE A 35 -7.25 3.84 0.93
CA ILE A 35 -7.67 2.61 0.26
C ILE A 35 -7.71 2.78 -1.27
N GLU A 36 -8.19 3.93 -1.76
CA GLU A 36 -8.25 4.18 -3.20
C GLU A 36 -6.85 4.28 -3.81
N ASP A 37 -5.94 5.00 -3.13
CA ASP A 37 -4.54 5.12 -3.57
C ASP A 37 -3.80 3.79 -3.47
N ALA A 38 -4.04 3.01 -2.42
CA ALA A 38 -3.47 1.67 -2.27
C ALA A 38 -3.94 0.74 -3.41
N LYS A 39 -5.20 0.83 -3.84
CA LYS A 39 -5.70 0.06 -4.98
C LYS A 39 -4.96 0.41 -6.26
N ARG A 40 -4.79 1.71 -6.56
CA ARG A 40 -4.06 2.18 -7.75
C ARG A 40 -2.60 1.70 -7.75
N LEU A 41 -1.95 1.75 -6.58
CA LEU A 41 -0.59 1.23 -6.42
C LEU A 41 -0.54 -0.28 -6.65
N ALA A 42 -1.51 -1.03 -6.12
CA ALA A 42 -1.60 -2.47 -6.35
C ALA A 42 -1.81 -2.79 -7.84
N ASP A 43 -2.70 -2.08 -8.53
CA ASP A 43 -2.93 -2.26 -9.97
C ASP A 43 -1.66 -2.00 -10.79
N LEU A 44 -0.89 -0.97 -10.43
CA LEU A 44 0.40 -0.66 -11.06
C LEU A 44 1.44 -1.77 -10.85
N LEU A 45 1.54 -2.29 -9.61
CA LEU A 45 2.44 -3.41 -9.29
C LEU A 45 2.06 -4.68 -10.04
N ILE A 46 0.77 -5.01 -10.11
CA ILE A 46 0.25 -6.15 -10.87
C ILE A 46 0.59 -5.99 -12.36
N PHE A 47 0.42 -4.78 -12.89
CA PHE A 47 0.75 -4.48 -14.29
C PHE A 47 2.24 -4.68 -14.60
N TRP A 48 3.14 -4.19 -13.74
CA TRP A 48 4.57 -4.42 -13.87
C TRP A 48 4.94 -5.90 -13.76
N GLN A 49 4.33 -6.63 -12.82
CA GLN A 49 4.54 -8.08 -12.68
C GLN A 49 4.12 -8.83 -13.94
N ARG A 50 2.96 -8.48 -14.50
CA ARG A 50 2.46 -9.08 -15.74
C ARG A 50 3.40 -8.83 -16.90
N ARG A 51 3.85 -7.59 -17.08
CA ARG A 51 4.84 -7.22 -18.12
C ARG A 51 6.15 -7.96 -17.96
N ALA A 52 6.68 -8.07 -16.73
CA ALA A 52 7.91 -8.81 -16.47
C ALA A 52 7.75 -10.29 -16.86
N THR A 53 6.60 -10.89 -16.54
CA THR A 53 6.29 -12.29 -16.90
C THR A 53 6.15 -12.47 -18.40
N GLU A 54 5.43 -11.58 -19.10
CA GLU A 54 5.26 -11.62 -20.55
C GLU A 54 6.60 -11.46 -21.28
N ARG A 55 7.44 -10.52 -20.83
CA ARG A 55 8.79 -10.28 -21.36
C ARG A 55 9.73 -11.48 -21.15
N GLN A 56 9.64 -12.14 -19.99
CA GLN A 56 10.41 -13.36 -19.74
C GLN A 56 9.96 -14.50 -20.66
N ARG A 57 8.64 -14.68 -20.85
CA ARG A 57 8.11 -15.66 -21.80
C ARG A 57 8.55 -15.39 -23.23
N LEU A 58 8.55 -14.13 -23.66
CA LEU A 58 9.01 -13.75 -25.00
C LEU A 58 10.50 -14.07 -25.19
N ARG A 59 11.32 -13.83 -24.17
CA ARG A 59 12.75 -14.16 -24.18
C ARG A 59 13.00 -15.67 -24.28
N ASP A 60 12.22 -16.45 -23.53
CA ASP A 60 12.37 -17.90 -23.43
C ASP A 60 11.67 -18.64 -24.59
N MET A 61 10.98 -17.92 -25.48
CA MET A 61 10.26 -18.49 -26.60
C MET A 61 11.20 -19.09 -27.66
N ASP A 62 10.79 -20.22 -28.23
CA ASP A 62 11.54 -20.92 -29.27
C ASP A 62 11.69 -20.07 -30.53
N SER A 63 12.79 -20.28 -31.28
CA SER A 63 13.09 -19.50 -32.48
C SER A 63 12.02 -19.64 -33.57
N HIS A 64 11.44 -20.83 -33.75
CA HIS A 64 10.40 -21.05 -34.75
C HIS A 64 9.11 -20.26 -34.45
N LEU A 65 8.74 -20.13 -33.16
CA LEU A 65 7.59 -19.31 -32.74
C LEU A 65 7.89 -17.82 -32.89
N LEU A 66 9.13 -17.41 -32.61
CA LEU A 66 9.58 -16.04 -32.83
C LEU A 66 9.51 -15.68 -34.32
N ASP A 67 9.94 -16.58 -35.19
CA ASP A 67 9.90 -16.41 -36.64
C ASP A 67 8.45 -16.34 -37.17
N ASP A 68 7.52 -17.12 -36.60
CA ASP A 68 6.10 -17.11 -36.95
C ASP A 68 5.44 -15.73 -36.66
N ILE A 69 5.82 -15.09 -35.55
CA ILE A 69 5.36 -13.73 -35.21
C ILE A 69 6.25 -12.63 -35.82
N GLY A 70 7.22 -12.98 -36.67
CA GLY A 70 8.10 -12.04 -37.35
C GLY A 70 9.13 -11.32 -36.47
N LEU A 71 9.46 -11.89 -35.30
CA LEU A 71 10.46 -11.36 -34.37
C LEU A 71 11.77 -12.13 -34.46
N GLN A 72 12.90 -11.43 -34.41
CA GLN A 72 14.19 -12.10 -34.29
C GLN A 72 14.58 -12.32 -32.82
N ARG A 73 15.34 -13.38 -32.55
CA ARG A 73 15.86 -13.71 -31.20
C ARG A 73 16.54 -12.54 -30.49
N ARG A 74 17.30 -11.72 -31.23
CA ARG A 74 17.96 -10.52 -30.68
C ARG A 74 16.97 -9.46 -30.18
N ASP A 75 15.84 -9.33 -30.87
CA ASP A 75 14.80 -8.36 -30.52
C ASP A 75 14.03 -8.84 -29.30
N ALA A 76 13.74 -10.14 -29.21
CA ALA A 76 13.16 -10.76 -28.02
C ALA A 76 14.05 -10.64 -26.77
N ILE A 77 15.37 -10.84 -26.91
CA ILE A 77 16.32 -10.65 -25.81
C ILE A 77 16.37 -9.17 -25.38
N ARG A 78 16.42 -8.25 -26.35
CA ARG A 78 16.42 -6.80 -26.08
C ARG A 78 15.15 -6.36 -25.36
N GLU A 79 13.98 -6.80 -25.83
CA GLU A 79 12.69 -6.49 -25.21
C GLU A 79 12.57 -7.12 -23.82
N GLY A 80 13.01 -8.37 -23.68
CA GLY A 80 13.05 -9.08 -22.40
C GLY A 80 13.97 -8.38 -21.38
N GLY A 81 15.03 -7.71 -21.84
CA GLY A 81 16.03 -7.02 -21.03
C GLY A 81 15.58 -5.68 -20.44
N LYS A 82 14.42 -5.16 -20.84
CA LYS A 82 13.93 -3.88 -20.34
C LYS A 82 13.61 -3.96 -18.83
N PRO A 83 13.97 -2.93 -18.04
CA PRO A 83 13.54 -2.82 -16.65
C PRO A 83 12.01 -2.84 -16.51
N PHE A 84 11.51 -3.34 -15.38
CA PHE A 84 10.06 -3.53 -15.16
C PHE A 84 9.25 -2.22 -15.24
N TRP A 85 9.87 -1.07 -14.92
CA TRP A 85 9.23 0.25 -14.94
C TRP A 85 9.21 0.90 -16.33
N MET A 86 9.95 0.35 -17.30
CA MET A 86 10.06 0.93 -18.63
C MET A 86 9.01 0.31 -19.56
N ALA A 87 8.11 1.15 -20.09
CA ALA A 87 7.17 0.79 -21.15
C ALA A 87 7.92 0.60 -22.47
#